data_AF-A0AAE1M2L5-F1
#
_entry.id   AF-A0AAE1M2L5-F1
#
_cell.length_a   1.000
_cell.length_b   1.000
_cell.length_c   1.000
_cell.angle_alpha   90.00
_cell.angle_beta   90.00
_cell.angle_gamma   90.00
#
_symmetry.space_group_name_H-M   'P 1'
#
loop_
_entity.id
_entity.type
_entity.pdbx_description
1 polymer ?
#
loop_
_entity_poly.entity_id
_entity_poly.type
_entity_poly.pdbx_seq_one_letter_code
_entity_poly.pdbx_strand_id
1 'polypeptide(L)'
;MTQAVTDLYVSAGLPDYYVNVFFFPIQQSLRYVAGKEASRVIWIEIIHVARNWDGVDLEGPSKFKEAVNRVTEPYVRDDIHFEYVVIEGPAALWQINGIDPPESFGPEQQYVATQNKKLLDDLHQRLLSH
;
A
#
# COMPACT_ATOMS: atom_id res chain seq x y z
N MET A 1 10.62 -6.56 6.20
CA MET A 1 9.87 -6.14 4.99
C MET A 1 8.89 -5.02 5.31
N THR A 2 8.02 -5.17 6.31
CA THR A 2 6.97 -4.19 6.67
C THR A 2 7.50 -2.76 6.89
N GLN A 3 8.61 -2.59 7.61
CA GLN A 3 9.21 -1.27 7.81
C GLN A 3 9.67 -0.65 6.49
N ALA A 4 10.37 -1.40 5.63
CA ALA A 4 10.82 -0.91 4.33
C ALA A 4 9.66 -0.53 3.39
N VAL A 5 8.53 -1.25 3.46
CA VAL A 5 7.30 -0.88 2.75
C VAL A 5 6.74 0.44 3.31
N THR A 6 6.75 0.62 4.63
CA THR A 6 6.29 1.85 5.27
C THR A 6 7.15 3.04 4.87
N ASP A 7 8.48 2.88 4.95
CA ASP A 7 9.45 3.90 4.60
C ASP A 7 9.32 4.34 3.13
N LEU A 8 9.00 3.42 2.22
CA LEU A 8 8.71 3.74 0.81
C LEU A 8 7.62 4.82 0.69
N TYR A 9 6.48 4.65 1.36
CA TYR A 9 5.36 5.61 1.25
C TYR A 9 5.60 6.87 2.10
N VAL A 10 6.25 6.75 3.24
CA VAL A 10 6.65 7.90 4.07
C VAL A 10 7.60 8.81 3.31
N SER A 11 8.56 8.25 2.56
CA SER A 11 9.47 9.03 1.71
C SER A 11 8.74 9.79 0.58
N ALA A 12 7.53 9.34 0.21
CA ALA A 12 6.64 10.01 -0.73
C ALA A 12 5.65 10.99 -0.05
N GLY A 13 5.81 11.23 1.26
CA GLY A 13 5.03 12.19 2.03
C GLY A 13 3.67 11.67 2.51
N LEU A 14 3.43 10.36 2.51
CA LEU A 14 2.23 9.78 3.13
C LEU A 14 2.47 9.54 4.63
N PRO A 15 1.45 9.67 5.49
CA PRO A 15 1.54 9.24 6.87
C PRO A 15 1.87 7.75 6.98
N ASP A 16 2.69 7.36 7.95
CA ASP A 16 3.05 5.96 8.21
C ASP A 16 1.81 5.09 8.49
N TYR A 17 0.83 5.62 9.22
CA TYR A 17 -0.41 4.94 9.55
C TYR A 17 -1.37 4.71 8.37
N TYR A 18 -1.03 5.19 7.17
CA TYR A 18 -1.74 4.79 5.95
C TYR A 18 -1.30 3.40 5.47
N VAL A 19 -0.11 2.95 5.86
CA VAL A 19 0.50 1.72 5.34
C VAL A 19 0.13 0.54 6.20
N ASN A 20 -0.64 -0.38 5.64
CA ASN A 20 -1.02 -1.64 6.28
C ASN A 20 -0.37 -2.81 5.52
N VAL A 21 0.25 -3.75 6.24
CA VAL A 21 0.85 -4.95 5.65
C VAL A 21 0.35 -6.19 6.38
N PHE A 22 -0.37 -7.05 5.66
CA PHE A 22 -0.91 -8.31 6.17
C PHE A 22 -0.25 -9.50 5.48
N PHE A 23 -0.01 -10.57 6.23
CA PHE A 23 0.57 -11.81 5.70
C PHE A 23 -0.45 -12.95 5.82
N PHE A 24 -0.79 -13.56 4.70
CA PHE A 24 -1.71 -14.70 4.64
C PHE A 24 -0.97 -15.95 4.18
N PRO A 25 -0.65 -16.91 5.07
CA PRO A 25 0.01 -18.14 4.66
C PRO A 25 -0.97 -19.03 3.88
N ILE A 26 -0.56 -19.47 2.69
CA ILE A 26 -1.31 -20.42 1.87
C ILE A 26 -0.62 -21.78 1.96
N GLN A 27 -1.40 -22.83 2.25
CA GLN A 27 -0.90 -24.21 2.29
C GLN A 27 -0.30 -24.61 0.94
N GLN A 28 0.79 -25.39 0.97
CA GLN A 28 1.50 -25.77 -0.25
C GLN A 28 0.59 -26.44 -1.29
N SER A 29 -0.25 -27.37 -0.84
CA SER A 29 -1.20 -28.12 -1.67
C SER A 29 -2.26 -27.25 -2.35
N LEU A 30 -2.35 -25.96 -2.01
CA LEU A 30 -3.30 -25.01 -2.59
C LEU A 30 -2.62 -23.98 -3.53
N ARG A 31 -1.31 -24.12 -3.79
CA ARG A 31 -0.56 -23.17 -4.62
C ARG A 31 -0.25 -23.80 -5.97
N TYR A 32 -0.76 -23.18 -7.02
CA TYR A 32 -0.54 -23.64 -8.39
C TYR A 32 -0.09 -22.48 -9.27
N VAL A 33 0.99 -22.67 -10.03
CA VAL A 33 1.48 -21.73 -11.04
C VAL A 33 1.46 -22.47 -12.37
N ALA A 34 0.82 -21.87 -13.39
CA ALA A 34 0.62 -22.50 -14.69
C ALA A 34 0.04 -23.94 -14.62
N GLY A 35 -0.89 -24.17 -13.69
CA GLY A 35 -1.55 -25.46 -13.48
C GLY A 35 -0.70 -26.54 -12.79
N LYS A 36 0.50 -26.20 -12.28
CA LYS A 36 1.38 -27.12 -11.56
C LYS A 36 1.55 -26.66 -10.11
N GLU A 37 1.61 -27.61 -9.18
CA GLU A 37 1.86 -27.30 -7.77
C GLU A 37 3.19 -26.55 -7.62
N ALA A 38 3.17 -25.48 -6.83
CA ALA A 38 4.33 -24.62 -6.60
C ALA A 38 4.71 -24.62 -5.11
N SER A 39 5.93 -25.06 -4.82
CA SER A 39 6.45 -25.17 -3.45
C SER A 39 6.86 -23.82 -2.85
N ARG A 40 7.16 -22.82 -3.68
CA ARG A 40 7.65 -21.50 -3.25
C ARG A 40 7.03 -20.40 -4.12
N VAL A 41 6.02 -19.74 -3.58
CA VAL A 41 5.30 -18.64 -4.24
C VAL A 41 5.17 -17.48 -3.25
N ILE A 42 5.45 -16.27 -3.72
CA ILE A 42 5.07 -15.03 -3.07
C ILE A 42 4.22 -14.26 -4.08
N TRP A 43 3.00 -13.90 -3.67
CA TRP A 43 2.11 -13.06 -4.45
C TRP A 43 1.66 -11.90 -3.58
N ILE A 44 1.74 -10.68 -4.10
CA ILE A 44 1.44 -9.46 -3.35
C ILE A 44 0.37 -8.65 -4.08
N GLU A 45 -0.74 -8.38 -3.40
CA GLU A 45 -1.68 -7.33 -3.80
C GLU A 45 -1.31 -6.03 -3.07
N ILE A 46 -1.08 -4.97 -3.83
CA ILE A 46 -0.86 -3.62 -3.31
C ILE A 46 -2.10 -2.80 -3.63
N ILE A 47 -2.85 -2.39 -2.61
CA ILE A 47 -4.07 -1.59 -2.79
C ILE A 47 -3.72 -0.13 -2.57
N HIS A 48 -3.76 0.68 -3.62
CA HIS A 48 -3.58 2.13 -3.57
C HIS A 48 -4.94 2.82 -3.55
N VAL A 49 -5.11 3.74 -2.60
CA VAL A 49 -6.37 4.49 -2.45
C VAL A 49 -6.10 5.98 -2.23
N ALA A 50 -5.07 6.33 -1.47
CA ALA A 50 -4.68 7.72 -1.24
C ALA A 50 -4.19 8.42 -2.52
N ARG A 51 -3.56 7.69 -3.44
CA ARG A 51 -3.04 8.23 -4.71
C ARG A 51 -3.23 7.20 -5.79
N ASN A 52 -3.69 7.64 -6.96
CA ASN A 52 -3.86 6.81 -8.14
C ASN A 52 -3.02 7.38 -9.30
N TRP A 53 -2.64 6.52 -10.25
CA TRP A 53 -1.99 6.92 -11.48
C TRP A 53 -3.04 7.50 -12.44
N ASP A 54 -2.81 8.72 -12.93
CA ASP A 54 -3.72 9.40 -13.87
C ASP A 54 -3.49 8.98 -15.34
N GLY A 55 -2.52 8.10 -15.59
CA GLY A 55 -2.12 7.65 -16.93
C GLY A 55 -1.39 8.71 -17.76
N VAL A 56 -1.19 9.92 -17.22
CA VAL A 56 -0.43 11.00 -17.86
C VAL A 56 1.05 10.89 -17.48
N ASP A 57 1.33 10.51 -16.23
CA ASP A 57 2.69 10.20 -15.79
C ASP A 57 3.15 8.82 -16.29
N LEU A 58 4.01 8.82 -17.30
CA LEU A 58 4.59 7.61 -17.89
C LEU A 58 5.81 7.08 -17.11
N GLU A 59 6.44 7.91 -16.26
CA GLU A 59 7.64 7.53 -15.51
C GLU A 59 7.32 7.03 -14.10
N GLY A 60 6.30 7.59 -13.46
CA GLY A 60 5.87 7.26 -12.10
C GLY A 60 5.68 5.77 -11.86
N PRO A 61 4.91 5.06 -12.70
CA PRO A 61 4.75 3.61 -12.57
C PRO A 61 6.08 2.86 -12.63
N SER A 62 6.99 3.23 -13.53
CA SER A 62 8.31 2.58 -13.64
C SER A 62 9.16 2.80 -12.39
N LYS A 63 9.21 4.04 -11.87
CA LYS A 63 9.92 4.36 -10.62
C LYS A 63 9.32 3.62 -9.42
N PHE A 64 7.99 3.49 -9.37
CA PHE A 64 7.32 2.69 -8.35
C PHE A 64 7.68 1.22 -8.45
N LYS A 65 7.69 0.63 -9.65
CA LYS A 65 8.12 -0.77 -9.87
C LYS A 65 9.55 -1.01 -9.38
N GLU A 66 10.48 -0.09 -9.66
CA GLU A 66 11.85 -0.17 -9.15
C GLU A 66 11.91 -0.08 -7.62
N ALA A 67 11.06 0.76 -7.02
CA ALA A 67 10.99 0.89 -5.57
C ALA A 67 10.44 -0.37 -4.90
N VAL A 68 9.40 -0.99 -5.47
CA VAL A 68 8.90 -2.30 -5.03
C VAL A 68 10.02 -3.34 -5.13
N ASN A 69 10.72 -3.41 -6.27
CA ASN A 69 11.83 -4.36 -6.46
C ASN A 69 12.91 -4.18 -5.37
N ARG A 70 13.31 -2.95 -5.04
CA ARG A 70 14.28 -2.69 -3.95
C ARG A 70 13.78 -3.17 -2.58
N VAL A 71 12.49 -3.01 -2.30
CA VAL A 71 11.90 -3.45 -1.02
C VAL A 71 11.82 -4.98 -0.95
N THR A 72 11.55 -5.66 -2.07
CA THR A 72 11.31 -7.11 -2.11
C THR A 72 12.56 -7.94 -2.36
N GLU A 73 13.59 -7.38 -2.99
CA GLU A 73 14.83 -8.08 -3.39
C GLU A 73 15.48 -8.90 -2.25
N PRO A 74 15.57 -8.41 -1.00
CA PRO A 74 16.14 -9.20 0.09
C PRO A 74 15.32 -10.45 0.48
N TYR A 75 14.07 -10.56 0.02
CA TYR A 75 13.12 -11.62 0.39
C TYR A 75 12.78 -12.57 -0.77
N VAL A 76 13.05 -12.16 -2.01
CA VAL A 76 12.74 -12.92 -3.23
C VAL A 76 14.02 -13.54 -3.78
N ARG A 77 14.17 -14.86 -3.62
CA ARG A 77 15.29 -15.65 -4.18
C ARG A 77 14.93 -16.21 -5.55
N ASP A 78 15.94 -16.62 -6.32
CA ASP A 78 15.79 -17.19 -7.67
C ASP A 78 14.85 -18.42 -7.74
N ASP A 79 14.67 -19.13 -6.62
CA ASP A 79 13.80 -20.30 -6.51
C ASP A 79 12.34 -19.97 -6.10
N ILE A 80 11.98 -18.69 -6.02
CA ILE A 80 10.64 -18.21 -5.65
C ILE A 80 9.93 -17.68 -6.88
N HIS A 81 8.74 -18.21 -7.18
CA HIS A 81 7.83 -17.53 -8.10
C HIS A 81 7.27 -16.30 -7.40
N PHE A 82 7.63 -15.11 -7.89
CA PHE A 82 7.24 -13.83 -7.31
C PHE A 82 6.42 -13.01 -8.31
N GLU A 83 5.29 -12.51 -7.85
CA GLU A 83 4.45 -11.59 -8.60
C GLU A 83 3.82 -10.56 -7.65
N TYR A 84 3.59 -9.35 -8.15
CA TYR A 84 2.73 -8.38 -7.47
C TYR A 84 1.86 -7.65 -8.47
N VAL A 85 0.76 -7.10 -7.95
CA VAL A 85 -0.15 -6.24 -8.70
C VAL A 85 -0.50 -5.01 -7.85
N VAL A 86 -0.69 -3.87 -8.53
CA VAL A 86 -1.27 -2.68 -7.92
C VAL A 86 -2.72 -2.60 -8.34
N ILE A 87 -3.62 -2.46 -7.37
CA ILE A 87 -5.05 -2.25 -7.56
C ILE A 87 -5.38 -0.89 -6.98
N GLU A 88 -6.12 -0.08 -7.73
CA GLU A 88 -6.46 1.29 -7.34
C GLU A 88 -7.94 1.41 -6.98
N GLY A 89 -8.23 2.18 -5.94
CA GLY A 89 -9.58 2.47 -5.46
C GLY A 89 -9.85 3.98 -5.38
N PRO A 90 -11.12 4.41 -5.38
CA PRO A 90 -11.46 5.83 -5.23
C PRO A 90 -11.28 6.28 -3.77
N ALA A 91 -10.47 7.32 -3.55
CA ALA A 91 -10.29 7.93 -2.21
C ALA A 91 -11.61 8.35 -1.56
N ALA A 92 -12.59 8.79 -2.35
CA ALA A 92 -13.92 9.19 -1.86
C ALA A 92 -14.73 8.07 -1.18
N LEU A 93 -14.32 6.80 -1.29
CA LEU A 93 -14.95 5.66 -0.62
C LEU A 93 -14.09 5.07 0.50
N TRP A 94 -13.07 5.80 0.96
CA TRP A 94 -12.12 5.33 1.96
C TRP A 94 -12.21 6.13 3.25
N GLN A 95 -12.16 5.41 4.36
CA GLN A 95 -12.15 5.98 5.71
C GLN A 95 -11.12 5.27 6.58
N ILE A 96 -10.52 6.02 7.50
CA ILE A 96 -9.73 5.47 8.60
C ILE A 96 -10.51 5.75 9.88
N ASN A 97 -10.96 4.70 10.58
CA ASN A 97 -11.77 4.81 11.81
C ASN A 97 -13.00 5.72 11.66
N GLY A 98 -13.66 5.67 10.49
CA GLY A 98 -14.85 6.49 10.19
C GLY A 98 -14.56 7.95 9.83
N ILE A 99 -13.30 8.32 9.65
CA ILE A 99 -12.87 9.66 9.24
C ILE A 99 -12.37 9.60 7.81
N ASP A 100 -12.93 10.43 6.94
CA ASP A 100 -12.49 10.59 5.56
C ASP A 100 -11.08 11.24 5.53
N PRO A 101 -10.08 10.61 4.93
CA PRO A 101 -8.75 11.20 4.78
C PRO A 101 -8.76 12.43 3.86
N PRO A 102 -7.77 13.33 3.93
CA PRO A 102 -7.68 14.53 3.10
C PRO A 102 -7.86 14.28 1.60
N GLU A 103 -7.39 13.14 1.12
CA GLU A 103 -7.46 12.70 -0.28
C GLU A 103 -8.89 12.43 -0.77
N SER A 104 -9.86 12.31 0.14
CA SER A 104 -11.28 12.09 -0.17
C SER A 104 -11.98 13.36 -0.64
N PHE A 105 -11.34 14.53 -0.48
CA PHE A 105 -11.97 15.83 -0.65
C PHE A 105 -11.48 16.55 -1.91
N GLY A 106 -12.42 17.18 -2.62
CA GLY A 106 -12.12 18.07 -3.73
C GLY A 106 -11.58 19.45 -3.27
N PRO A 107 -11.21 20.32 -4.22
CA PRO A 107 -10.67 21.65 -3.93
C PRO A 107 -11.59 22.55 -3.07
N GLU A 108 -12.91 22.36 -3.13
CA GLU A 108 -13.87 23.17 -2.38
C GLU A 108 -13.95 22.80 -0.88
N GLN A 109 -13.41 21.65 -0.48
CA GLN A 109 -13.53 21.10 0.88
C GLN A 109 -12.18 21.01 1.60
N GLN A 110 -11.18 21.79 1.18
CA GLN A 110 -9.83 21.77 1.75
C GLN A 110 -9.78 22.12 3.25
N TYR A 111 -10.75 22.91 3.74
CA TYR A 111 -10.87 23.17 5.17
C TYR A 111 -11.21 21.89 5.96
N VAL A 112 -12.13 21.05 5.44
CA VAL A 112 -12.48 19.76 6.03
C VAL A 112 -11.30 18.81 5.96
N ALA A 113 -10.64 18.74 4.80
CA ALA A 113 -9.44 17.92 4.60
C ALA A 113 -8.36 18.23 5.66
N THR A 114 -8.13 19.52 5.94
CA THR A 114 -7.15 19.96 6.94
C THR A 114 -7.55 19.56 8.36
N GLN A 115 -8.82 19.72 8.72
CA GLN A 115 -9.35 19.30 10.02
C GLN A 115 -9.24 17.78 10.19
N ASN A 116 -9.66 17.01 9.19
CA ASN A 116 -9.63 15.55 9.22
C ASN A 116 -8.20 15.01 9.30
N LYS A 117 -7.24 15.64 8.59
CA LYS A 117 -5.82 15.31 8.75
C LYS A 117 -5.38 15.39 10.21
N LYS A 118 -5.70 16.51 10.88
CA LYS A 118 -5.34 16.72 12.28
C LYS A 118 -5.99 15.70 13.20
N LEU A 119 -7.28 15.41 12.98
CA LEU A 119 -8.02 14.38 13.73
C LEU A 119 -7.37 13.00 13.60
N LEU A 120 -6.93 12.62 12.40
CA LEU A 120 -6.24 11.36 12.15
C LEU A 120 -4.87 11.30 12.81
N ASP A 121 -4.07 12.37 12.71
CA ASP A 121 -2.77 12.48 13.37
C ASP A 121 -2.93 12.33 14.90
N ASP A 122 -3.88 13.06 15.51
CA ASP A 122 -4.17 13.00 16.95
C ASP A 122 -4.71 11.62 17.39
N LEU A 123 -5.49 10.94 16.53
CA LEU A 123 -5.97 9.58 16.79
C LEU A 123 -4.83 8.57 16.75
N HIS A 124 -3.95 8.66 15.76
CA HIS A 124 -2.84 7.73 15.62
C HIS A 124 -1.86 7.83 16.80
N GLN A 125 -1.53 9.05 17.24
CA GLN A 125 -0.67 9.25 18.42
C GLN A 125 -1.24 8.59 19.68
N ARG A 126 -2.57 8.62 19.87
CA ARG A 126 -3.23 7.94 21.01
C ARG A 126 -3.21 6.42 20.90
N LEU A 127 -3.26 5.86 19.69
CA LEU A 127 -3.20 4.40 19.49
C LEU A 127 -1.81 3.83 19.74
N LEU A 128 -0.75 4.61 19.51
CA LEU A 128 0.63 4.20 19.77
C LEU A 128 1.07 4.38 21.24
N SER A 129 0.30 5.10 22.06
CA SER A 129 0.61 5.35 23.47
C SER A 129 0.18 4.23 24.44
N HIS A 130 -0.36 3.13 23.92
CA HIS A 130 -0.86 1.97 24.65
C HIS A 130 -0.27 0.68 24.09
#